data_AF-A0A349FDC7-F1
#
_entry.id   AF-A0A349FDC7-F1
#
_cell.length_a   1.000
_cell.length_b   1.000
_cell.length_c   1.000
_cell.angle_alpha   90.00
_cell.angle_beta   90.00
_cell.angle_gamma   90.00
#
_symmetry.space_group_name_H-M   'P 1'
#
loop_
_entity.id
_entity.type
_entity.pdbx_description
1 polymer ?
#
loop_
_entity_poly.entity_id
_entity_poly.type
_entity_poly.pdbx_seq_one_letter_code
_entity_poly.pdbx_strand_id
1 'polypeptide(L)'
;MQFSMKNLSIRTQVLVPVLFTIVALFIALWVTKNNLQEEQALMTDHTQSLIFYKDSLATIDDTVYPLRISAVYAIYDAKRRDTFLVELKQGMQKIEQLLDVIEGRETFRTEAILVGEKIEEYISVSEQAVAFFTRRDQGLVSEQEYNNFIGNYREAGNAMASAINDLSSRVNVVNNAVMVETEQDAIMVQNITMWTILGVLALSLVVAWVLSGMIVTPIQKLQSVMRRISEGDLTVRADADGENEIA
;
A
#
# COMPACT_ATOMS: atom_id res chain seq x y z
N MET A 1 -45.05 12.29 -18.04
CA MET A 1 -45.94 12.41 -16.86
C MET A 1 -45.31 13.44 -15.94
N GLN A 2 -45.89 14.62 -15.80
CA GLN A 2 -45.43 15.60 -14.79
C GLN A 2 -45.81 15.05 -13.41
N PHE A 3 -44.81 14.76 -12.57
CA PHE A 3 -45.04 14.39 -11.17
C PHE A 3 -45.74 15.56 -10.47
N SER A 4 -47.05 15.45 -10.20
CA SER A 4 -47.80 16.44 -9.44
C SER A 4 -47.77 16.06 -7.96
N MET A 5 -46.99 16.78 -7.16
CA MET A 5 -46.94 16.59 -5.70
C MET A 5 -48.26 16.98 -5.00
N LYS A 6 -49.17 17.68 -5.70
CA LYS A 6 -50.43 18.23 -5.15
C LYS A 6 -51.45 17.18 -4.70
N ASN A 7 -51.27 15.92 -5.11
CA ASN A 7 -52.17 14.81 -4.77
C ASN A 7 -51.62 13.89 -3.67
N LEU A 8 -50.50 14.28 -3.03
CA LEU A 8 -49.91 13.58 -1.90
C LEU A 8 -50.08 14.39 -0.63
N SER A 9 -50.29 13.73 0.52
CA SER A 9 -50.34 14.40 1.82
C SER A 9 -49.08 15.21 2.09
N ILE A 10 -49.20 16.35 2.77
CA ILE A 10 -48.08 17.24 3.12
C ILE A 10 -47.01 16.46 3.90
N ARG A 11 -47.43 15.54 4.77
CA ARG A 11 -46.51 14.66 5.49
C ARG A 11 -45.66 13.82 4.54
N THR A 12 -46.26 13.27 3.48
CA THR A 12 -45.55 12.48 2.46
C THR A 12 -44.68 13.37 1.59
N GLN A 13 -45.14 14.56 1.24
CA GLN A 13 -44.37 15.57 0.49
C GLN A 13 -43.09 15.97 1.22
N VAL A 14 -43.07 15.97 2.55
CA VAL A 14 -41.87 16.23 3.38
C VAL A 14 -41.04 14.97 3.60
N LEU A 15 -41.65 13.84 3.94
CA LEU A 15 -40.91 12.63 4.33
C LEU A 15 -40.21 11.94 3.16
N VAL A 16 -40.82 11.89 1.97
CA VAL A 16 -40.24 11.20 0.80
C VAL A 16 -38.89 11.81 0.39
N PRO A 17 -38.77 13.15 0.26
CA PRO A 17 -37.48 13.78 -0.02
C PRO A 17 -36.43 13.55 1.07
N VAL A 18 -36.81 13.61 2.36
CA VAL A 18 -35.88 13.34 3.47
C VAL A 18 -35.41 11.89 3.45
N LEU A 19 -36.29 10.94 3.15
CA LEU A 19 -35.92 9.54 3.02
C LEU A 19 -34.98 9.34 1.82
N PHE A 20 -35.23 10.04 0.72
CA PHE A 20 -34.35 10.01 -0.45
C PHE A 20 -32.94 10.53 -0.12
N THR A 21 -32.79 11.64 0.61
CA THR A 21 -31.47 12.15 1.00
C THR A 21 -30.74 11.21 1.96
N ILE A 22 -31.45 10.57 2.89
CA ILE A 22 -30.88 9.56 3.78
C ILE A 22 -30.35 8.36 2.98
N VAL A 23 -31.14 7.85 2.02
CA VAL A 23 -30.72 6.73 1.16
C VAL A 23 -29.52 7.14 0.29
N ALA A 24 -29.52 8.33 -0.29
CA ALA A 24 -28.41 8.84 -1.10
C ALA A 24 -27.13 8.96 -0.27
N LEU A 25 -27.21 9.49 0.96
CA LEU A 25 -26.09 9.56 1.89
C LEU A 25 -25.59 8.17 2.27
N PHE A 26 -26.49 7.22 2.53
CA PHE A 26 -26.12 5.86 2.86
C PHE A 26 -25.35 5.18 1.71
N ILE A 27 -25.82 5.33 0.48
CA ILE A 27 -25.14 4.81 -0.72
C ILE A 27 -23.77 5.47 -0.87
N ALA A 28 -23.67 6.80 -0.71
CA ALA A 28 -22.41 7.51 -0.80
C ALA A 28 -21.39 7.00 0.24
N LEU A 29 -21.80 6.90 1.51
CA LEU A 29 -20.97 6.38 2.59
C LEU A 29 -20.56 4.92 2.36
N TRP A 30 -21.46 4.10 1.82
CA TRP A 30 -21.18 2.72 1.49
C TRP A 30 -20.10 2.60 0.41
N VAL A 31 -20.23 3.34 -0.69
CA VAL A 31 -19.24 3.38 -1.76
C VAL A 31 -17.89 3.88 -1.24
N THR A 32 -17.89 4.97 -0.48
CA THR A 32 -16.67 5.51 0.16
C THR A 32 -15.99 4.46 1.03
N LYS A 33 -16.75 3.76 1.87
CA LYS A 33 -16.20 2.71 2.73
C LYS A 33 -15.53 1.61 1.91
N ASN A 34 -16.17 1.14 0.85
CA ASN A 34 -15.63 0.07 0.01
C ASN A 34 -14.32 0.50 -0.66
N ASN A 35 -14.27 1.68 -1.26
CA ASN A 35 -13.05 2.20 -1.89
C ASN A 35 -11.91 2.37 -0.87
N LEU A 36 -12.20 2.88 0.32
CA LEU A 36 -11.21 3.02 1.39
C LEU A 36 -10.68 1.67 1.88
N GLN A 37 -11.55 0.65 1.95
CA GLN A 37 -11.14 -0.69 2.36
C GLN A 37 -10.24 -1.37 1.32
N GLU A 38 -10.51 -1.15 0.03
CA GLU A 38 -9.69 -1.66 -1.08
C GLU A 38 -8.29 -1.01 -1.06
N GLU A 39 -8.22 0.31 -0.97
CA GLU A 39 -6.96 1.05 -0.84
C GLU A 39 -6.16 0.63 0.40
N GLN A 40 -6.84 0.46 1.54
CA GLN A 40 -6.19 0.02 2.77
C GLN A 40 -5.61 -1.41 2.63
N ALA A 41 -6.30 -2.29 1.90
CA ALA A 41 -5.81 -3.64 1.64
C ALA A 41 -4.56 -3.61 0.75
N LEU A 42 -4.56 -2.82 -0.32
CA LEU A 42 -3.39 -2.64 -1.20
C LEU A 42 -2.20 -2.06 -0.44
N MET A 43 -2.40 -1.00 0.35
CA MET A 43 -1.34 -0.39 1.16
C MET A 43 -0.77 -1.39 2.18
N THR A 44 -1.62 -2.23 2.77
CA THR A 44 -1.17 -3.28 3.71
C THR A 44 -0.31 -4.32 3.00
N ASP A 45 -0.72 -4.79 1.83
CA ASP A 45 0.02 -5.76 1.03
C ASP A 45 1.38 -5.23 0.59
N HIS A 46 1.42 -3.99 0.08
CA HIS A 46 2.65 -3.30 -0.31
C HIS A 46 3.60 -3.15 0.89
N THR A 47 3.06 -2.77 2.06
CA THR A 47 3.84 -2.64 3.29
C THR A 47 4.39 -3.99 3.76
N GLN A 48 3.60 -5.06 3.72
CA GLN A 48 4.06 -6.40 4.08
C GLN A 48 5.13 -6.91 3.13
N SER A 49 4.99 -6.66 1.83
CA SER A 49 6.00 -6.99 0.82
C SER A 49 7.30 -6.21 1.06
N LEU A 50 7.22 -4.91 1.34
CA LEU A 50 8.37 -4.08 1.71
C LEU A 50 9.10 -4.62 2.95
N ILE A 51 8.36 -4.92 4.02
CA ILE A 51 8.91 -5.48 5.25
C ILE A 51 9.61 -6.80 4.96
N PHE A 52 8.95 -7.70 4.21
CA PHE A 52 9.52 -8.99 3.83
C PHE A 52 10.88 -8.84 3.13
N TYR A 53 10.98 -7.97 2.10
CA TYR A 53 12.24 -7.81 1.37
C TYR A 53 13.33 -7.17 2.23
N LYS A 54 12.99 -6.17 3.06
CA LYS A 54 13.96 -5.53 3.96
C LYS A 54 14.47 -6.49 5.04
N ASP A 55 13.60 -7.27 5.66
CA ASP A 55 13.98 -8.25 6.68
C ASP A 55 14.83 -9.38 6.06
N SER A 56 14.48 -9.81 4.85
CA SER A 56 15.26 -10.82 4.13
C SER A 56 16.67 -10.31 3.82
N LEU A 57 16.81 -9.08 3.32
CA LEU A 57 18.11 -8.47 3.06
C LEU A 57 18.93 -8.25 4.32
N ALA A 58 18.32 -7.76 5.40
CA ALA A 58 18.98 -7.63 6.69
C ALA A 58 19.50 -8.99 7.19
N THR A 59 18.70 -10.05 7.01
CA THR A 59 19.11 -11.40 7.38
C THR A 59 20.28 -11.91 6.52
N ILE A 60 20.31 -11.59 5.23
CA ILE A 60 21.44 -11.90 4.34
C ILE A 60 22.70 -11.18 4.84
N ASP A 61 22.62 -9.87 5.10
CA ASP A 61 23.75 -9.08 5.61
C ASP A 61 24.27 -9.59 6.97
N ASP A 62 23.36 -9.85 7.91
CA ASP A 62 23.66 -10.40 9.23
C ASP A 62 24.28 -11.80 9.17
N THR A 63 24.07 -12.52 8.06
CA THR A 63 24.67 -13.83 7.83
C THR A 63 26.02 -13.70 7.13
N VAL A 64 26.14 -12.84 6.11
CA VAL A 64 27.36 -12.66 5.33
C VAL A 64 28.47 -11.95 6.12
N TYR A 65 28.13 -10.94 6.91
CA TYR A 65 29.13 -10.12 7.59
C TYR A 65 30.00 -10.92 8.59
N PRO A 66 29.44 -11.73 9.50
CA PRO A 66 30.24 -12.60 10.37
C PRO A 66 31.08 -13.62 9.59
N LEU A 67 30.57 -14.14 8.47
CA LEU A 67 31.31 -15.11 7.65
C LEU A 67 32.54 -14.50 7.01
N ARG A 68 32.45 -13.26 6.54
CA ARG A 68 33.63 -12.54 6.02
C ARG A 68 34.67 -12.29 7.10
N ILE A 69 34.24 -12.01 8.34
CA ILE A 69 35.15 -11.89 9.48
C ILE A 69 35.80 -13.25 9.78
N SER A 70 35.00 -14.32 9.83
CA SER A 70 35.48 -15.69 10.07
C SER A 70 36.49 -16.13 8.99
N ALA A 71 36.22 -15.82 7.73
CA ALA A 71 37.13 -16.03 6.61
C ALA A 71 38.50 -15.37 6.83
N VAL A 72 38.52 -14.09 7.25
CA VAL A 72 39.77 -13.39 7.54
C VAL A 72 40.57 -14.10 8.64
N TYR A 73 39.90 -14.55 9.70
CA TYR A 73 40.58 -15.30 10.75
C TYR A 73 41.10 -16.66 10.28
N ALA A 74 40.36 -17.36 9.41
CA ALA A 74 40.76 -18.66 8.86
C ALA A 74 42.00 -18.57 7.95
N ILE A 75 42.29 -17.40 7.37
CA ILE A 75 43.54 -17.15 6.62
C ILE A 75 44.76 -17.30 7.55
N TYR A 76 44.69 -16.73 8.76
CA TYR A 76 45.84 -16.60 9.66
C TYR A 76 45.91 -17.66 10.76
N ASP A 77 44.77 -18.22 11.18
CA ASP A 77 44.70 -19.23 12.25
C ASP A 77 44.18 -20.55 11.70
N ALA A 78 45.09 -21.52 11.55
CA ALA A 78 44.76 -22.86 11.07
C ALA A 78 43.69 -23.56 11.93
N LYS A 79 43.60 -23.27 13.24
CA LYS A 79 42.60 -23.88 14.13
C LYS A 79 41.18 -23.42 13.85
N ARG A 80 41.01 -22.32 13.12
CA ARG A 80 39.69 -21.75 12.78
C ARG A 80 39.15 -22.23 11.43
N ARG A 81 39.97 -22.91 10.62
CA ARG A 81 39.59 -23.29 9.24
C ARG A 81 38.43 -24.28 9.20
N ASP A 82 38.43 -25.29 10.07
CA ASP A 82 37.34 -26.28 10.13
C ASP A 82 36.02 -25.62 10.57
N THR A 83 36.07 -24.78 11.61
CA THR A 83 34.91 -24.01 12.07
C THR A 83 34.40 -23.08 10.98
N PHE A 84 35.29 -22.38 10.28
CA PHE A 84 34.93 -21.48 9.18
C PHE A 84 34.17 -22.22 8.07
N LEU A 85 34.62 -23.40 7.65
CA LEU A 85 33.90 -24.17 6.62
C LEU A 85 32.50 -24.59 7.07
N VAL A 86 32.33 -24.94 8.34
CA VAL A 86 31.03 -25.27 8.92
C VAL A 86 30.11 -24.04 8.95
N GLU A 87 30.61 -22.92 9.47
CA GLU A 87 29.87 -21.65 9.52
C GLU A 87 29.48 -21.19 8.12
N LEU A 88 30.40 -21.27 7.15
CA LEU A 88 30.17 -20.95 5.75
C LEU A 88 29.01 -21.80 5.20
N LYS A 89 29.08 -23.13 5.27
CA LYS A 89 28.01 -23.99 4.75
C LYS A 89 26.65 -23.70 5.39
N GLN A 90 26.60 -23.49 6.69
CA GLN A 90 25.35 -23.21 7.41
C GLN A 90 24.76 -21.84 7.03
N GLY A 91 25.58 -20.80 7.01
CA GLY A 91 25.13 -19.47 6.63
C GLY A 91 24.65 -19.42 5.18
N MET A 92 25.29 -20.19 4.29
CA MET A 92 24.93 -20.23 2.88
C MET A 92 23.61 -20.94 2.63
N GLN A 93 23.35 -22.07 3.29
CA GLN A 93 22.03 -22.72 3.25
C GLN A 93 20.91 -21.78 3.69
N LYS A 94 21.16 -20.96 4.72
CA LYS A 94 20.19 -19.97 5.19
C LYS A 94 19.94 -18.87 4.14
N ILE A 95 20.98 -18.41 3.47
CA ILE A 95 20.85 -17.38 2.43
C ILE A 95 20.15 -17.94 1.19
N GLU A 96 20.51 -19.13 0.73
CA GLU A 96 19.85 -19.82 -0.39
C GLU A 96 18.34 -19.94 -0.16
N GLN A 97 17.92 -20.40 1.03
CA GLN A 97 16.50 -20.47 1.39
C GLN A 97 15.78 -19.13 1.30
N LEU A 98 16.44 -18.03 1.67
CA LEU A 98 15.85 -16.69 1.55
C LEU A 98 15.78 -16.24 0.09
N LEU A 99 16.82 -16.52 -0.69
CA LEU A 99 16.86 -16.18 -2.11
C LEU A 99 15.82 -16.96 -2.91
N ASP A 100 15.58 -18.24 -2.59
CA ASP A 100 14.51 -19.05 -3.20
C ASP A 100 13.13 -18.43 -2.98
N VAL A 101 12.88 -17.91 -1.77
CA VAL A 101 11.60 -17.24 -1.46
C VAL A 101 11.50 -15.89 -2.19
N ILE A 102 12.61 -15.14 -2.31
CA ILE A 102 12.64 -13.90 -3.10
C ILE A 102 12.41 -14.21 -4.59
N GLU A 103 13.03 -15.27 -5.12
CA GLU A 103 12.88 -15.72 -6.50
C GLU A 103 11.42 -16.08 -6.80
N GLY A 104 10.78 -16.83 -5.89
CA GLY A 104 9.39 -17.26 -6.02
C GLY A 104 8.35 -16.14 -6.05
N ARG A 105 8.72 -14.92 -5.62
CA ARG A 105 7.85 -13.73 -5.71
C ARG A 105 7.99 -12.96 -7.03
N GLU A 106 8.86 -13.40 -7.92
CA GLU A 106 9.12 -12.88 -9.27
C GLU A 106 9.69 -11.45 -9.36
N THR A 107 9.33 -10.52 -8.46
CA THR A 107 9.67 -9.08 -8.54
C THR A 107 11.18 -8.82 -8.63
N PHE A 108 11.98 -9.57 -7.87
CA PHE A 108 13.45 -9.43 -7.80
C PHE A 108 14.15 -10.73 -8.19
N ARG A 109 13.50 -11.54 -9.03
CA ARG A 109 13.98 -12.88 -9.41
C ARG A 109 15.38 -12.85 -10.03
N THR A 110 15.60 -11.96 -10.98
CA THR A 110 16.88 -11.85 -11.69
C THR A 110 18.02 -11.49 -10.73
N GLU A 111 17.77 -10.53 -9.85
CA GLU A 111 18.73 -10.07 -8.86
C GLU A 111 19.00 -11.16 -7.80
N ALA A 112 17.97 -11.88 -7.36
CA ALA A 112 18.11 -13.00 -6.41
C ALA A 112 18.97 -14.14 -6.98
N ILE A 113 18.73 -14.51 -8.25
CA ILE A 113 19.55 -15.52 -8.95
C ILE A 113 21.00 -15.07 -9.02
N LEU A 114 21.27 -13.82 -9.43
CA LEU A 114 22.62 -13.29 -9.51
C LEU A 114 23.34 -13.28 -8.15
N VAL A 115 22.63 -12.93 -7.08
CA VAL A 115 23.18 -13.00 -5.71
C VAL A 115 23.54 -14.44 -5.36
N GLY A 116 22.66 -15.40 -5.67
CA GLY A 116 22.92 -16.83 -5.48
C GLY A 116 24.18 -17.29 -6.20
N GLU A 117 24.32 -16.96 -7.48
CA GLU A 117 25.51 -17.30 -8.29
C GLU A 117 26.80 -16.73 -7.68
N LYS A 118 26.79 -15.46 -7.22
CA LYS A 118 27.97 -14.82 -6.63
C LYS A 118 28.31 -15.33 -5.25
N ILE A 119 27.30 -15.78 -4.51
CA ILE A 119 27.50 -16.48 -3.25
C ILE A 119 28.16 -17.84 -3.50
N GLU A 120 27.66 -18.63 -4.45
CA GLU A 120 28.21 -19.95 -4.79
C GLU A 120 29.67 -19.83 -5.25
N GLU A 121 29.99 -18.82 -6.08
CA GLU A 121 31.35 -18.50 -6.49
C GLU A 121 32.26 -18.23 -5.26
N TYR A 122 31.81 -17.41 -4.31
CA TYR A 122 32.55 -17.11 -3.09
C TYR A 122 32.77 -18.35 -2.20
N ILE A 123 31.78 -19.25 -2.12
CA ILE A 123 31.90 -20.51 -1.38
C ILE A 123 32.98 -21.39 -2.00
N SER A 124 32.91 -21.58 -3.32
CA SER A 124 33.87 -22.42 -4.05
C SER A 124 35.31 -21.96 -3.84
N VAL A 125 35.56 -20.64 -3.89
CA VAL A 125 36.90 -20.11 -3.61
C VAL A 125 37.26 -20.24 -2.13
N SER A 126 36.31 -20.07 -1.21
CA SER A 126 36.53 -20.23 0.24
C SER A 126 36.91 -21.67 0.63
N GLU A 127 36.30 -22.68 0.00
CA GLU A 127 36.66 -24.08 0.21
C GLU A 127 38.09 -24.36 -0.29
N GLN A 128 38.45 -23.84 -1.46
CA GLN A 128 39.81 -23.93 -2.00
C GLN A 128 40.83 -23.20 -1.12
N ALA A 129 40.42 -22.11 -0.47
CA ALA A 129 41.27 -21.28 0.38
C ALA A 129 41.84 -22.06 1.57
N VAL A 130 41.04 -22.94 2.18
CA VAL A 130 41.51 -23.75 3.32
C VAL A 130 42.67 -24.67 2.94
N ALA A 131 42.56 -25.36 1.81
CA ALA A 131 43.63 -26.21 1.29
C ALA A 131 44.87 -25.38 0.90
N PHE A 132 44.63 -24.22 0.27
CA PHE A 132 45.69 -23.30 -0.14
C PHE A 132 46.50 -22.77 1.06
N PHE A 133 45.84 -22.29 2.11
CA PHE A 133 46.53 -21.78 3.29
C PHE A 133 47.24 -22.88 4.09
N THR A 134 46.72 -24.11 4.07
CA THR A 134 47.41 -25.25 4.68
C THR A 134 48.73 -25.55 3.97
N ARG A 135 48.76 -25.50 2.64
CA ARG A 135 50.01 -25.61 1.86
C ARG A 135 50.96 -24.45 2.14
N ARG A 136 50.41 -23.24 2.32
CA ARG A 136 51.22 -22.06 2.67
C ARG A 136 51.91 -22.22 4.02
N ASP A 137 51.20 -22.71 5.03
CA ASP A 137 51.78 -22.94 6.37
C ASP A 137 52.91 -23.98 6.33
N GLN A 138 52.88 -24.90 5.36
CA GLN A 138 53.92 -25.89 5.10
C GLN A 138 55.10 -25.35 4.29
N GLY A 139 55.08 -24.08 3.87
CA GLY A 139 56.10 -23.47 3.02
C GLY A 139 56.06 -23.91 1.56
N LEU A 140 54.94 -24.49 1.10
CA LEU A 140 54.77 -25.05 -0.26
C LEU A 140 54.13 -24.07 -1.26
N VAL A 141 54.02 -22.79 -0.89
CA VAL A 141 53.38 -21.73 -1.67
C VAL A 141 54.32 -20.54 -1.71
N SER A 142 54.62 -20.07 -2.92
CA SER A 142 55.42 -18.85 -3.11
C SER A 142 54.63 -17.60 -2.75
N GLU A 143 55.33 -16.50 -2.46
CA GLU A 143 54.70 -15.20 -2.21
C GLU A 143 53.87 -14.70 -3.42
N GLN A 144 54.29 -15.03 -4.64
CA GLN A 144 53.54 -14.68 -5.84
C GLN A 144 52.22 -15.45 -5.93
N GLU A 145 52.24 -16.77 -5.70
CA GLU A 145 51.03 -17.59 -5.64
C GLU A 145 50.08 -17.11 -4.54
N TYR A 146 50.63 -16.78 -3.36
CA TYR A 146 49.87 -16.25 -2.25
C TYR A 146 49.15 -14.94 -2.59
N ASN A 147 49.87 -13.97 -3.16
CA ASN A 147 49.30 -12.67 -3.52
C ASN A 147 48.24 -12.78 -4.62
N ASN A 148 48.41 -13.70 -5.58
CA ASN A 148 47.42 -13.96 -6.62
C ASN A 148 46.14 -14.57 -6.02
N PHE A 149 46.28 -15.59 -5.15
CA PHE A 149 45.13 -16.24 -4.51
C PHE A 149 44.38 -15.27 -3.57
N ILE A 150 45.13 -14.63 -2.66
CA ILE A 150 44.98 -13.23 -2.26
C ILE A 150 43.85 -12.41 -2.93
N GLY A 151 44.25 -11.86 -4.09
CA GLY A 151 43.45 -10.99 -4.93
C GLY A 151 42.16 -11.64 -5.39
N ASN A 152 42.24 -12.85 -5.96
CA ASN A 152 41.07 -13.57 -6.47
C ASN A 152 40.04 -13.82 -5.36
N TYR A 153 40.49 -14.17 -4.16
CA TYR A 153 39.60 -14.40 -3.02
C TYR A 153 38.87 -13.13 -2.59
N ARG A 154 39.59 -12.00 -2.56
CA ARG A 154 38.99 -10.69 -2.26
C ARG A 154 38.02 -10.24 -3.35
N GLU A 155 38.34 -10.51 -4.61
CA GLU A 155 37.50 -10.19 -5.75
C GLU A 155 36.16 -10.94 -5.69
N ALA A 156 36.18 -12.25 -5.45
CA ALA A 156 34.97 -13.04 -5.25
C ALA A 156 34.11 -12.51 -4.08
N GLY A 157 34.72 -12.20 -2.94
CA GLY A 157 34.01 -11.63 -1.79
C GLY A 157 33.43 -10.23 -2.07
N ASN A 158 34.11 -9.41 -2.87
CA ASN A 158 33.60 -8.10 -3.28
C ASN A 158 32.48 -8.22 -4.31
N ALA A 159 32.57 -9.16 -5.26
CA ALA A 159 31.52 -9.41 -6.24
C ALA A 159 30.22 -9.87 -5.56
N MET A 160 30.32 -10.79 -4.60
CA MET A 160 29.20 -11.20 -3.74
C MET A 160 28.59 -10.01 -3.00
N ALA A 161 29.41 -9.22 -2.29
CA ALA A 161 28.91 -8.05 -1.56
C ALA A 161 28.27 -7.00 -2.48
N SER A 162 28.81 -6.82 -3.69
CA SER A 162 28.22 -5.92 -4.69
C SER A 162 26.85 -6.41 -5.15
N ALA A 163 26.71 -7.69 -5.48
CA ALA A 163 25.42 -8.25 -5.90
C ALA A 163 24.34 -8.08 -4.82
N ILE A 164 24.68 -8.31 -3.54
CA ILE A 164 23.77 -8.10 -2.41
C ILE A 164 23.37 -6.63 -2.29
N ASN A 165 24.34 -5.72 -2.41
CA ASN A 165 24.09 -4.27 -2.38
C ASN A 165 23.22 -3.81 -3.56
N ASP A 166 23.42 -4.39 -4.75
CA ASP A 166 22.66 -4.06 -5.95
C ASP A 166 21.20 -4.54 -5.80
N LEU A 167 20.97 -5.75 -5.28
CA LEU A 167 19.64 -6.23 -4.91
C LEU A 167 18.99 -5.30 -3.87
N SER A 168 19.72 -4.92 -2.83
CA SER A 168 19.23 -3.99 -1.79
C SER A 168 18.87 -2.62 -2.34
N SER A 169 19.71 -2.07 -3.22
CA SER A 169 19.45 -0.82 -3.93
C SER A 169 18.21 -0.92 -4.81
N ARG A 170 18.07 -2.02 -5.56
CA ARG A 170 16.92 -2.27 -6.43
C ARG A 170 15.62 -2.36 -5.63
N VAL A 171 15.62 -3.09 -4.53
CA VAL A 171 14.50 -3.17 -3.59
C VAL A 171 14.11 -1.77 -3.11
N ASN A 172 15.07 -0.95 -2.69
CA ASN A 172 14.79 0.43 -2.25
C ASN A 172 14.20 1.31 -3.37
N VAL A 173 14.71 1.21 -4.60
CA VAL A 173 14.20 1.98 -5.74
C VAL A 173 12.75 1.60 -6.07
N VAL A 174 12.47 0.30 -6.18
CA VAL A 174 11.12 -0.20 -6.48
C VAL A 174 10.15 0.19 -5.36
N ASN A 175 10.55 0.01 -4.11
CA ASN A 175 9.71 0.37 -2.96
C ASN A 175 9.41 1.87 -2.89
N ASN A 176 10.38 2.73 -3.19
CA ASN A 176 10.13 4.17 -3.23
C ASN A 176 9.16 4.55 -4.35
N ALA A 177 9.26 3.93 -5.53
CA ALA A 177 8.33 4.16 -6.63
C ALA A 177 6.90 3.74 -6.26
N VAL A 178 6.76 2.55 -5.69
CA VAL A 178 5.47 2.00 -5.24
C VAL A 178 4.86 2.87 -4.13
N MET A 179 5.66 3.37 -3.18
CA MET A 179 5.17 4.23 -2.10
C MET A 179 4.65 5.58 -2.64
N VAL A 180 5.37 6.19 -3.59
CA VAL A 180 4.94 7.45 -4.23
C VAL A 180 3.64 7.26 -5.01
N GLU A 181 3.49 6.14 -5.72
CA GLU A 181 2.24 5.77 -6.40
C GLU A 181 1.09 5.59 -5.40
N THR A 182 1.32 4.82 -4.33
CA THR A 182 0.33 4.55 -3.27
C THR A 182 -0.14 5.85 -2.59
N GLU A 183 0.78 6.81 -2.34
CA GLU A 183 0.41 8.13 -1.79
C GLU A 183 -0.48 8.94 -2.75
N GLN A 184 -0.21 8.89 -4.05
CA GLN A 184 -1.01 9.59 -5.06
C GLN A 184 -2.42 8.98 -5.18
N ASP A 185 -2.51 7.66 -5.18
CA ASP A 185 -3.78 6.93 -5.24
C ASP A 185 -4.63 7.20 -4.00
N ALA A 186 -4.02 7.20 -2.80
CA ALA A 186 -4.70 7.57 -1.56
C ALA A 186 -5.27 8.99 -1.61
N ILE A 187 -4.50 9.96 -2.12
CA ILE A 187 -4.97 11.35 -2.29
C ILE A 187 -6.10 11.42 -3.32
N MET A 188 -6.01 10.68 -4.42
CA MET A 188 -7.05 10.64 -5.45
C MET A 188 -8.37 10.10 -4.88
N VAL A 189 -8.32 8.99 -4.16
CA VAL A 189 -9.49 8.36 -3.53
C VAL A 189 -10.11 9.27 -2.48
N GLN A 190 -9.29 9.97 -1.69
CA GLN A 190 -9.75 10.98 -0.75
C GLN A 190 -10.47 12.14 -1.45
N ASN A 191 -9.90 12.65 -2.54
CA ASN A 191 -10.49 13.75 -3.31
C ASN A 191 -11.81 13.35 -3.97
N ILE A 192 -11.86 12.20 -4.63
CA ILE A 192 -13.09 11.67 -5.24
C ILE A 192 -14.18 11.51 -4.17
N THR A 193 -13.81 10.96 -3.02
CA THR A 193 -14.73 10.81 -1.87
C THR A 193 -15.28 12.16 -1.40
N MET A 194 -14.40 13.14 -1.19
CA MET A 194 -14.78 14.48 -0.74
C MET A 194 -15.76 15.14 -1.72
N TRP A 195 -15.44 15.13 -3.02
CA TRP A 195 -16.31 15.69 -4.05
C TRP A 195 -17.63 14.95 -4.20
N THR A 196 -17.64 13.62 -4.02
CA THR A 196 -18.86 12.81 -4.05
C THR A 196 -19.80 13.21 -2.91
N ILE A 197 -19.29 13.32 -1.68
CA ILE A 197 -20.09 13.73 -0.52
C ILE A 197 -20.60 15.16 -0.68
N LEU A 198 -19.73 16.09 -1.10
CA LEU A 198 -20.13 17.48 -1.36
C LEU A 198 -21.19 17.58 -2.46
N GLY A 199 -21.06 16.78 -3.52
CA GLY A 199 -22.04 16.71 -4.61
C GLY A 199 -23.40 16.22 -4.13
N VAL A 200 -23.45 15.15 -3.34
CA VAL A 200 -24.69 14.63 -2.74
C VAL A 200 -25.32 15.67 -1.81
N LEU A 201 -24.52 16.37 -1.01
CA LEU A 201 -25.00 17.41 -0.10
C LEU A 201 -25.56 18.62 -0.87
N ALA A 202 -24.84 19.12 -1.87
CA ALA A 202 -25.30 20.22 -2.70
C ALA A 202 -26.60 19.88 -3.44
N LEU A 203 -26.69 18.68 -4.02
CA LEU A 203 -27.91 18.19 -4.66
C LEU A 203 -29.08 18.12 -3.66
N SER A 204 -28.82 17.62 -2.45
CA SER A 204 -29.82 17.53 -1.39
C SER A 204 -30.34 18.90 -0.98
N LEU A 205 -29.47 19.91 -0.87
CA LEU A 205 -29.84 21.29 -0.57
C LEU A 205 -30.70 21.91 -1.67
N VAL A 206 -30.35 21.69 -2.94
CA VAL A 206 -31.13 22.19 -4.09
C VAL A 206 -32.53 21.58 -4.07
N VAL A 207 -32.63 20.27 -3.86
CA VAL A 207 -33.92 19.57 -3.77
C VAL A 207 -34.75 20.09 -2.60
N ALA A 208 -34.14 20.26 -1.42
CA ALA A 208 -34.83 20.81 -0.25
C ALA A 208 -35.33 22.24 -0.48
N TRP A 209 -34.54 23.08 -1.16
CA TRP A 209 -34.92 24.45 -1.49
C TRP A 209 -36.14 24.49 -2.43
N VAL A 210 -36.14 23.68 -3.49
CA VAL A 210 -37.27 23.59 -4.44
C VAL A 210 -38.55 23.13 -3.73
N LEU A 211 -38.45 22.09 -2.91
CA LEU A 211 -39.59 21.53 -2.19
C LEU A 211 -40.14 22.49 -1.13
N SER A 212 -39.27 23.21 -0.44
CA SER A 212 -39.67 24.27 0.49
C SER A 212 -40.55 25.30 -0.21
N GLY A 213 -40.16 25.77 -1.41
CA GLY A 213 -41.01 26.66 -2.22
C GLY A 213 -42.36 26.05 -2.58
N MET A 214 -42.39 24.78 -2.98
CA MET A 214 -43.63 24.08 -3.35
C MET A 214 -44.60 23.90 -2.18
N ILE A 215 -44.11 23.71 -0.95
CA ILE A 215 -44.94 23.44 0.24
C ILE A 215 -45.30 24.74 0.99
N VAL A 216 -44.34 25.66 1.14
CA VAL A 216 -44.51 26.89 1.95
C VAL A 216 -45.42 27.90 1.25
N THR A 217 -45.30 28.07 -0.08
CA THR A 217 -46.08 29.08 -0.81
C THR A 217 -47.60 28.87 -0.69
N PRO A 218 -48.16 27.65 -0.86
CA PRO A 218 -49.59 27.42 -0.64
C PRO A 218 -50.03 27.67 0.82
N ILE A 219 -49.23 27.25 1.80
CA ILE A 219 -49.52 27.49 3.23
C ILE A 219 -49.59 28.99 3.53
N GLN A 220 -48.64 29.78 3.04
CA GLN A 220 -48.65 31.24 3.21
C GLN A 220 -49.87 31.89 2.56
N LYS A 221 -50.29 31.42 1.38
CA LYS A 221 -51.52 31.89 0.73
C LYS A 221 -52.74 31.61 1.60
N LEU A 222 -52.91 30.39 2.10
CA LEU A 222 -54.00 30.04 3.02
C LEU A 222 -53.98 30.88 4.30
N GLN A 223 -52.80 31.07 4.92
CA GLN A 223 -52.66 31.93 6.10
C GLN A 223 -53.13 33.36 5.83
N SER A 224 -52.81 33.91 4.66
CA SER A 224 -53.24 35.26 4.28
C SER A 224 -54.75 35.36 4.03
N VAL A 225 -55.37 34.33 3.44
CA VAL A 225 -56.82 34.24 3.29
C VAL A 225 -57.50 34.17 4.66
N MET A 226 -57.03 33.28 5.54
CA MET A 226 -57.56 33.14 6.90
C MET A 226 -57.43 34.43 7.71
N ARG A 227 -56.32 35.17 7.55
CA ARG A 227 -56.13 36.48 8.18
C ARG A 227 -57.17 37.48 7.71
N ARG A 228 -57.41 37.60 6.39
CA ARG A 228 -58.45 38.49 5.83
C ARG A 228 -59.85 38.14 6.30
N ILE A 229 -60.17 36.85 6.38
CA ILE A 229 -61.44 36.38 6.94
C ILE A 229 -61.58 36.83 8.40
N SER A 230 -60.52 36.68 9.21
CA SER A 230 -60.53 37.11 10.62
C SER A 230 -60.67 38.62 10.80
N GLU A 231 -60.23 39.40 9.82
CA GLU A 231 -60.38 40.87 9.75
C GLU A 231 -61.77 41.30 9.25
N GLY A 232 -62.66 40.34 8.92
CA GLY A 232 -64.05 40.60 8.52
C GLY A 232 -64.29 40.66 7.00
N ASP A 233 -63.28 40.39 6.18
CA ASP A 233 -63.43 40.32 4.72
C ASP A 233 -63.88 38.93 4.28
N LEU A 234 -65.20 38.76 4.13
CA LEU A 234 -65.83 37.52 3.66
C LEU A 234 -65.84 37.37 2.13
N THR A 235 -65.28 38.33 1.40
CA THR A 235 -65.26 38.29 -0.08
C THR A 235 -64.02 37.59 -0.64
N VAL A 236 -63.02 37.32 0.21
CA VAL A 236 -61.79 36.62 -0.17
C VAL A 236 -62.08 35.18 -0.58
N ARG A 237 -61.43 34.72 -1.65
CA ARG A 237 -61.52 33.34 -2.15
C ARG A 237 -60.15 32.68 -2.03
N ALA A 238 -60.13 31.44 -1.53
CA ALA A 238 -58.97 30.56 -1.65
C ALA A 238 -59.06 29.79 -2.97
N ASP A 239 -57.92 29.57 -3.60
CA ASP A 239 -57.79 28.73 -4.78
C ASP A 239 -57.62 27.28 -4.29
N ALA A 240 -58.55 26.39 -4.66
CA ALA A 240 -58.57 25.00 -4.25
C ALA A 240 -58.07 24.12 -5.41
N ASP A 241 -56.80 23.72 -5.35
CA ASP A 241 -56.13 22.96 -6.41
C ASP A 241 -55.26 21.84 -5.81
N GLY A 242 -55.80 20.61 -5.79
CA GLY A 242 -55.13 19.40 -5.29
C GLY A 242 -56.06 18.49 -4.48
N GLU A 243 -55.51 17.41 -3.93
CA GLU A 243 -56.20 16.47 -3.01
C GLU A 243 -55.52 16.40 -1.63
N ASN A 244 -54.57 17.29 -1.36
CA ASN A 244 -53.82 17.32 -0.10
C ASN A 244 -54.50 18.20 0.97
N GLU A 245 -53.93 18.24 2.18
CA GLU A 245 -54.54 18.91 3.34
C GLU A 245 -54.62 20.45 3.24
N ILE A 246 -54.07 21.04 2.18
CA ILE A 246 -54.05 22.49 1.91
C ILE A 246 -54.79 22.86 0.61
N ALA A 247 -55.47 21.90 -0.02
CA ALA A 247 -56.35 22.12 -1.16
C ALA A 247 -57.79 22.41 -0.72
#